data_AF-A0A820KEP8-F1
#
_entry.id   AF-A0A820KEP8-F1
#
_cell.length_a   1.000
_cell.length_b   1.000
_cell.length_c   1.000
_cell.angle_alpha   90.00
_cell.angle_beta   90.00
_cell.angle_gamma   90.00
#
_symmetry.space_group_name_H-M   'P 1'
#
loop_
_entity.id
_entity.type
_entity.pdbx_description
1 polymer ?
#
loop_
_entity_poly.entity_id
_entity_poly.type
_entity_poly.pdbx_seq_one_letter_code
_entity_poly.pdbx_strand_id
1 'polypeptide(L)'
;MSWLDSCKQFMRNALENISGAAYNPDGRFDIDLGKGAMKRLKKSYERFLYMAAKYPLEKSNGFVPPTYAIDIIWHSHMQEPLNYRADCIRFVGYVVNHAPWPMIEDDIMKKTSDQSNDMWKKEFQSDIETDHLYNTIDHDADWMD
;
A
#
# COMPACT_ATOMS: atom_id res chain seq x y z
N MET A 1 16.65 -0.83 -14.32
CA MET A 1 15.36 -1.49 -14.08
C MET A 1 14.47 -0.44 -13.42
N SER A 2 13.23 -0.24 -13.85
CA SER A 2 12.37 0.75 -13.16
C SER A 2 11.98 0.21 -11.78
N TRP A 3 11.69 1.09 -10.81
CA TRP A 3 11.24 0.66 -9.47
C TRP A 3 10.03 -0.27 -9.55
N LEU A 4 9.14 -0.02 -10.53
CA LEU A 4 7.95 -0.83 -10.79
C LEU A 4 8.31 -2.23 -11.28
N ASP A 5 9.39 -2.39 -12.03
CA ASP A 5 9.85 -3.70 -12.49
C ASP A 5 10.49 -4.50 -11.35
N SER A 6 11.26 -3.86 -10.46
CA SER A 6 11.76 -4.48 -9.24
C SER A 6 10.61 -4.91 -8.31
N CYS A 7 9.58 -4.07 -8.17
CA CYS A 7 8.39 -4.41 -7.39
C CYS A 7 7.65 -5.61 -7.99
N LYS A 8 7.45 -5.65 -9.31
CA LYS A 8 6.83 -6.80 -9.99
C LYS A 8 7.62 -8.10 -9.78
N GLN A 9 8.94 -8.05 -9.86
CA GLN A 9 9.77 -9.23 -9.67
C GLN A 9 9.69 -9.73 -8.22
N PHE A 10 9.76 -8.83 -7.24
CA PHE A 10 9.59 -9.19 -5.83
C PHE A 10 8.20 -9.76 -5.55
N MET A 11 7.12 -9.13 -6.03
CA MET A 11 5.75 -9.63 -5.81
C MET A 11 5.53 -11.01 -6.41
N ARG A 12 6.07 -11.28 -7.62
CA ARG A 12 6.05 -12.62 -8.21
C ARG A 12 6.76 -13.63 -7.33
N ASN A 13 7.99 -13.33 -6.90
CA ASN A 13 8.77 -14.21 -6.04
C ASN A 13 8.07 -14.44 -4.67
N ALA A 14 7.45 -13.40 -4.10
CA ALA A 14 6.73 -13.50 -2.83
C ALA A 14 5.49 -14.39 -2.96
N LEU A 15 4.70 -14.25 -4.02
CA LEU A 15 3.51 -15.08 -4.28
C LEU A 15 3.88 -16.53 -4.61
N GLU A 16 4.98 -16.77 -5.31
CA GLU A 16 5.51 -18.12 -5.55
C GLU A 16 5.91 -18.80 -4.23
N ASN A 17 6.47 -18.06 -3.27
CA ASN A 17 6.84 -18.59 -1.96
C ASN A 17 5.63 -18.78 -1.02
N ILE A 18 4.61 -17.92 -1.12
CA ILE A 18 3.38 -18.01 -0.31
C ILE A 18 2.48 -19.15 -0.81
N SER A 19 2.46 -19.45 -2.12
CA SER A 19 1.69 -20.57 -2.66
C SER A 19 2.23 -21.96 -2.25
N GLY A 20 3.46 -22.03 -1.71
CA GLY A 20 4.05 -23.24 -1.15
C GLY A 20 3.82 -23.45 0.36
N ALA A 21 3.39 -22.43 1.10
CA ALA A 21 3.09 -22.53 2.53
C ALA A 21 1.57 -22.64 2.74
N ALA A 22 1.15 -23.66 3.46
CA ALA A 22 -0.25 -23.98 3.78
C ALA A 22 -0.94 -22.92 4.68
N TYR A 23 -1.09 -21.69 4.19
CA TYR A 23 -1.60 -20.55 4.95
C TYR A 23 -2.89 -19.97 4.38
N ASN A 24 -3.55 -20.63 3.42
CA ASN A 24 -4.84 -20.15 2.91
C ASN A 24 -5.81 -21.27 2.51
N PRO A 25 -6.73 -21.66 3.42
CA PRO A 25 -7.69 -22.73 3.18
C PRO A 25 -8.87 -22.34 2.28
N ASP A 26 -9.05 -21.06 1.90
CA ASP A 26 -10.22 -20.58 1.14
C ASP A 26 -9.93 -20.10 -0.29
N GLY A 27 -8.66 -20.05 -0.70
CA GLY A 27 -8.27 -19.75 -2.07
C GLY A 27 -8.48 -18.30 -2.53
N ARG A 28 -8.76 -17.34 -1.64
CA ARG A 28 -8.91 -15.91 -2.01
C ARG A 28 -7.58 -15.18 -2.23
N PHE A 29 -6.65 -15.78 -2.97
CA PHE A 29 -5.41 -15.15 -3.41
C PHE A 29 -5.44 -14.75 -4.88
N ASP A 30 -6.56 -14.22 -5.37
CA ASP A 30 -6.64 -13.79 -6.76
C ASP A 30 -6.20 -12.33 -6.92
N ILE A 31 -4.97 -12.03 -6.51
CA ILE A 31 -4.30 -10.81 -6.99
C ILE A 31 -3.71 -11.16 -8.36
N ASP A 32 -4.53 -11.12 -9.41
CA ASP A 32 -4.07 -11.17 -10.79
C ASP A 32 -3.05 -10.05 -11.00
N LEU A 33 -1.74 -10.32 -11.04
CA LEU A 33 -0.70 -9.31 -11.27
C LEU A 33 -0.52 -8.93 -12.75
N GLY A 34 -1.55 -9.10 -13.58
CA GLY A 34 -1.59 -8.58 -14.95
C GLY A 34 -1.28 -7.08 -15.02
N LYS A 35 -0.92 -6.59 -16.22
CA LYS A 35 -0.56 -5.17 -16.43
C LYS A 35 -1.60 -4.20 -15.84
N GLY A 36 -2.89 -4.53 -15.94
CA GLY A 36 -3.98 -3.73 -15.39
C GLY A 36 -3.95 -3.66 -13.87
N ALA A 37 -3.84 -4.80 -13.19
CA ALA A 37 -3.77 -4.82 -11.74
C ALA A 37 -2.51 -4.18 -11.20
N MET A 38 -1.37 -4.30 -11.89
CA MET A 38 -0.19 -3.58 -11.47
C MET A 38 -0.34 -2.06 -11.56
N LYS A 39 -1.06 -1.55 -12.58
CA LYS A 39 -1.41 -0.12 -12.64
C LYS A 39 -2.24 0.28 -11.43
N ARG A 40 -3.23 -0.54 -11.05
CA ARG A 40 -4.11 -0.27 -9.90
C ARG A 40 -3.38 -0.34 -8.56
N LEU A 41 -2.57 -1.37 -8.32
CA LEU A 41 -1.74 -1.50 -7.11
C LEU A 41 -0.77 -0.33 -6.96
N LYS A 42 -0.11 0.08 -8.04
CA LYS A 42 0.73 1.29 -8.05
C LYS A 42 -0.08 2.51 -7.64
N LYS A 43 -1.26 2.72 -8.22
CA LYS A 43 -2.11 3.87 -7.89
C LYS A 43 -2.56 3.87 -6.43
N SER A 44 -2.96 2.71 -5.89
CA SER A 44 -3.31 2.60 -4.47
C SER A 44 -2.10 2.88 -3.57
N TYR A 45 -0.89 2.46 -3.96
CA TYR A 45 0.33 2.79 -3.23
C TYR A 45 0.70 4.29 -3.26
N GLU A 46 0.51 4.96 -4.39
CA GLU A 46 0.71 6.41 -4.50
C GLU A 46 -0.27 7.18 -3.62
N ARG A 47 -1.54 6.75 -3.59
CA ARG A 47 -2.56 7.28 -2.69
C ARG A 47 -2.19 7.05 -1.22
N PHE A 48 -1.63 5.88 -0.89
CA PHE A 48 -1.09 5.62 0.44
C PHE A 48 0.03 6.60 0.83
N LEU A 49 1.00 6.86 -0.06
CA LEU A 49 2.06 7.84 0.21
C LEU A 49 1.50 9.27 0.36
N TYR A 50 0.50 9.63 -0.43
CA TYR A 50 -0.22 10.91 -0.27
C TYR A 50 -0.88 11.02 1.10
N MET A 51 -1.58 9.97 1.54
CA MET A 51 -2.23 9.95 2.86
C MET A 51 -1.19 10.06 3.98
N ALA A 52 -0.06 9.37 3.87
CA ALA A 52 1.03 9.49 4.83
C ALA A 52 1.57 10.94 4.91
N ALA A 53 1.73 11.61 3.76
CA ALA A 53 2.20 12.99 3.72
C ALA A 53 1.19 13.98 4.32
N LYS A 54 -0.10 13.81 4.01
CA LYS A 54 -1.19 14.71 4.44
C LYS A 54 -1.62 14.48 5.89
N TYR A 55 -1.55 13.23 6.36
CA TYR A 55 -2.05 12.79 7.67
C TYR A 55 -0.98 12.03 8.46
N PRO A 56 0.15 12.70 8.80
CA PRO A 56 1.25 12.04 9.49
C PRO A 56 0.87 11.60 10.91
N LEU A 57 1.29 10.39 11.27
CA LEU A 57 1.02 9.74 12.57
C LEU A 57 1.32 10.61 13.79
N GLU A 58 2.34 11.46 13.72
CA GLU A 58 2.77 12.30 14.85
C GLU A 58 1.93 13.56 15.05
N LYS A 59 1.17 14.01 14.05
CA LYS A 59 0.46 15.31 14.07
C LYS A 59 -1.05 15.20 13.90
N SER A 60 -1.57 14.06 13.45
CA SER A 60 -3.00 13.79 13.35
C SER A 60 -3.33 12.50 14.10
N ASN A 61 -4.61 12.16 14.22
CA ASN A 61 -5.09 10.86 14.65
C ASN A 61 -4.59 9.68 13.76
N GLY A 62 -3.63 9.92 12.86
CA GLY A 62 -2.75 8.96 12.22
C GLY A 62 -3.43 8.06 11.20
N PHE A 63 -2.93 8.07 9.96
CA PHE A 63 -3.28 7.05 8.99
C PHE A 63 -2.56 5.73 9.34
N VAL A 64 -3.30 4.66 9.62
CA VAL A 64 -2.81 3.35 10.11
C VAL A 64 -3.50 2.22 9.33
N PRO A 65 -2.93 0.99 9.34
CA PRO A 65 -1.94 0.46 8.41
C PRO A 65 -2.52 0.22 7.00
N PRO A 66 -1.67 -0.11 6.02
CA PRO A 66 -2.15 -0.43 4.67
C PRO A 66 -2.99 -1.71 4.64
N THR A 67 -3.94 -1.75 3.70
CA THR A 67 -4.59 -3.00 3.30
C THR A 67 -3.56 -3.96 2.72
N TYR A 68 -3.86 -5.26 2.71
CA TYR A 68 -2.92 -6.29 2.24
C TYR A 68 -2.33 -5.98 0.85
N ALA A 69 -3.15 -5.47 -0.07
CA ALA A 69 -2.73 -5.07 -1.41
C ALA A 69 -1.68 -3.95 -1.42
N ILE A 70 -1.86 -2.94 -0.56
CA ILE A 70 -0.91 -1.83 -0.42
C ILE A 70 0.34 -2.30 0.34
N ASP A 71 0.19 -3.17 1.34
CA ASP A 71 1.28 -3.68 2.15
C ASP A 71 2.28 -4.50 1.32
N ILE A 72 1.80 -5.35 0.40
CA ILE A 72 2.67 -6.13 -0.51
C ILE A 72 3.55 -5.22 -1.38
N ILE A 73 2.96 -4.21 -2.04
CA ILE A 73 3.72 -3.31 -2.91
C ILE A 73 4.64 -2.39 -2.08
N TRP A 74 4.23 -2.03 -0.86
CA TRP A 74 5.08 -1.29 0.06
C TRP A 74 6.30 -2.13 0.50
N HIS A 75 6.10 -3.39 0.89
CA HIS A 75 7.17 -4.31 1.20
C HIS A 75 8.13 -4.52 0.03
N SER A 76 7.60 -4.52 -1.18
CA SER A 76 8.39 -4.57 -2.41
C SER A 76 9.29 -3.34 -2.56
N HIS A 77 8.76 -2.15 -2.31
CA HIS A 77 9.52 -0.90 -2.37
C HIS A 77 10.61 -0.86 -1.27
N MET A 78 10.30 -1.34 -0.06
CA MET A 78 11.26 -1.39 1.06
C MET A 78 12.46 -2.31 0.81
N GLN A 79 12.41 -3.24 -0.15
CA GLN A 79 13.57 -4.08 -0.52
C GLN A 79 14.70 -3.28 -1.17
N GLU A 80 14.42 -2.08 -1.67
CA GLU A 80 15.39 -1.16 -2.27
C GLU A 80 15.59 0.04 -1.34
N PRO A 81 16.26 -0.12 -0.17
CA PRO A 81 16.21 0.83 0.94
C PRO A 81 16.70 2.23 0.59
N LEU A 82 17.66 2.35 -0.35
CA LEU A 82 18.15 3.64 -0.83
C LEU A 82 17.09 4.37 -1.67
N ASN A 83 16.44 3.66 -2.59
CA ASN A 83 15.36 4.21 -3.41
C ASN A 83 14.14 4.53 -2.55
N TYR A 84 13.76 3.60 -1.66
CA TYR A 84 12.67 3.78 -0.71
C TYR A 84 12.85 5.04 0.14
N ARG A 85 14.05 5.24 0.71
CA ARG A 85 14.36 6.44 1.48
C ARG A 85 14.28 7.69 0.60
N ALA A 86 14.88 7.67 -0.59
CA ALA A 86 14.87 8.81 -1.49
C ALA A 86 13.44 9.24 -1.87
N ASP A 87 12.61 8.27 -2.23
CA ASP A 87 11.22 8.49 -2.62
C ASP A 87 10.36 8.95 -1.43
N CYS A 88 10.52 8.36 -0.24
CA CYS A 88 9.84 8.82 0.97
C CYS A 88 10.21 10.28 1.31
N ILE A 89 11.49 10.64 1.22
CA ILE A 89 11.91 12.03 1.45
C ILE A 89 11.35 12.96 0.36
N ARG A 90 11.34 12.54 -0.91
CA ARG A 90 10.82 13.34 -2.02
C ARG A 90 9.31 13.60 -1.90
N PHE A 91 8.54 12.57 -1.59
CA PHE A 91 7.08 12.59 -1.70
C PHE A 91 6.35 12.83 -0.37
N VAL A 92 6.95 12.40 0.75
CA VAL A 92 6.34 12.44 2.08
C VAL A 92 7.07 13.41 3.01
N GLY A 93 8.37 13.65 2.77
CA GLY A 93 9.23 14.52 3.59
C GLY A 93 9.88 13.81 4.78
N TYR A 94 9.53 12.55 5.03
CA TYR A 94 10.13 11.68 6.05
C TYR A 94 10.03 10.22 5.62
N VAL A 95 10.83 9.34 6.23
CA VAL A 95 10.75 7.89 5.97
C VAL A 95 9.51 7.32 6.64
N VAL A 96 8.60 6.75 5.85
CA VAL A 96 7.41 6.07 6.40
C VAL A 96 7.88 4.76 7.05
N ASN A 97 7.74 4.64 8.37
CA ASN A 97 8.16 3.44 9.09
C ASN A 97 7.07 2.37 9.05
N HIS A 98 7.46 1.12 8.81
CA HIS A 98 6.58 -0.04 8.96
C HIS A 98 6.61 -0.52 10.41
N ALA A 99 5.43 -0.68 11.02
CA ALA A 99 5.27 -1.28 12.34
C ALA A 99 4.65 -2.68 12.17
N PRO A 100 5.39 -3.76 12.46
CA PRO A 100 4.89 -5.11 12.22
C PRO A 100 3.75 -5.48 13.19
N TRP A 101 2.83 -6.31 12.70
CA TRP A 101 1.87 -7.02 13.55
C TRP A 101 2.59 -8.01 14.49
N PRO A 102 2.17 -8.24 15.76
CA PRO A 102 1.04 -7.67 16.50
C PRO A 102 1.48 -6.55 17.45
N MET A 103 2.23 -5.54 16.99
CA MET A 103 2.66 -4.44 17.87
C MET A 103 1.51 -3.49 18.29
N ILE A 104 0.29 -3.72 17.79
CA ILE A 104 -0.90 -2.90 18.07
C ILE A 104 -2.06 -3.84 18.42
N GLU A 105 -2.80 -3.54 19.47
CA GLU A 105 -3.96 -4.31 19.95
C GLU A 105 -5.10 -4.35 18.90
N ASP A 106 -5.82 -5.47 18.81
CA ASP A 106 -6.83 -5.75 17.78
C ASP A 106 -7.94 -4.68 17.70
N ASP A 107 -8.38 -4.16 18.85
CA ASP A 107 -9.43 -3.15 18.94
C ASP A 107 -8.95 -1.77 18.46
N ILE A 108 -7.71 -1.41 18.79
CA ILE A 108 -7.02 -0.23 18.27
C ILE A 108 -6.90 -0.36 16.76
N MET A 109 -6.46 -1.52 16.25
CA MET A 109 -6.29 -1.78 14.83
C MET A 109 -7.59 -1.66 14.06
N LYS A 110 -8.68 -2.25 14.59
CA LYS A 110 -10.01 -2.10 13.98
C LYS A 110 -10.44 -0.64 13.93
N LYS A 111 -10.35 0.08 15.05
CA LYS A 111 -10.75 1.49 15.13
C LYS A 111 -9.94 2.36 14.15
N THR A 112 -8.64 2.13 14.06
CA THR A 112 -7.79 2.90 13.16
C THR A 112 -8.03 2.53 11.69
N SER A 113 -8.34 1.27 11.39
CA SER A 113 -8.74 0.84 10.05
C SER A 113 -10.03 1.52 9.60
N ASP A 114 -11.05 1.58 10.47
CA ASP A 114 -12.31 2.26 10.19
C ASP A 114 -12.06 3.76 9.88
N GLN A 115 -11.21 4.42 10.69
CA GLN A 115 -10.81 5.82 10.48
C GLN A 115 -10.06 6.01 9.15
N SER A 116 -9.08 5.17 8.85
CA SER A 116 -8.34 5.22 7.58
C SER A 116 -9.25 5.07 6.37
N ASN A 117 -10.25 4.18 6.44
CA ASN A 117 -11.21 4.00 5.35
C ASN A 117 -12.12 5.22 5.17
N ASP A 118 -12.60 5.84 6.25
CA ASP A 118 -13.41 7.07 6.16
C ASP A 118 -12.62 8.23 5.55
N MET A 119 -11.35 8.38 5.95
CA MET A 119 -10.47 9.40 5.38
C MET A 119 -10.18 9.11 3.90
N TRP A 120 -9.93 7.85 3.54
CA TRP A 120 -9.72 7.42 2.16
C TRP A 120 -10.94 7.71 1.27
N LYS A 121 -12.15 7.35 1.73
CA LYS A 121 -13.41 7.64 1.03
C LYS A 121 -13.60 9.13 0.80
N LYS A 122 -13.27 9.95 1.79
CA LYS A 122 -13.38 11.41 1.67
C LYS A 122 -12.41 11.98 0.63
N GLU A 123 -11.18 11.46 0.58
CA GLU A 123 -10.14 11.96 -0.34
C GLU A 123 -10.29 11.46 -1.76
N PHE A 124 -10.64 10.19 -1.93
CA PHE A 124 -10.54 9.50 -3.22
C PHE A 124 -11.86 8.97 -3.76
N GLN A 125 -12.95 9.12 -3.00
CA GLN A 125 -14.28 8.61 -3.37
C GLN A 125 -14.29 7.11 -3.70
N SER A 126 -13.38 6.36 -3.09
CA SER A 126 -13.24 4.90 -3.20
C SER A 126 -13.09 4.26 -1.82
N ASP A 127 -13.17 2.93 -1.73
CA ASP A 127 -12.90 2.20 -0.49
C ASP A 127 -11.48 1.62 -0.53
N ILE A 128 -10.71 1.79 0.54
CA ILE A 128 -9.29 1.42 0.59
C ILE A 128 -9.05 -0.09 0.34
N GLU A 129 -10.01 -0.94 0.74
CA GLU A 129 -9.92 -2.40 0.55
C GLU A 129 -10.15 -2.81 -0.90
N THR A 130 -10.91 -2.03 -1.66
CA THR A 130 -11.28 -2.37 -3.03
C THR A 130 -10.66 -1.45 -4.08
N ASP A 131 -9.88 -0.45 -3.66
CA ASP A 131 -9.24 0.52 -4.54
C ASP A 131 -8.38 -0.18 -5.60
N HIS A 132 -7.59 -1.17 -5.19
CA HIS A 132 -6.73 -1.94 -6.08
C HIS A 132 -7.50 -2.80 -7.12
N LEU A 133 -8.80 -3.00 -6.95
CA LEU A 133 -9.65 -3.80 -7.85
C LEU A 133 -10.25 -2.97 -8.97
N TYR A 134 -10.71 -1.75 -8.66
CA TYR A 134 -11.59 -0.99 -9.54
C TYR A 134 -11.07 0.39 -9.93
N ASN A 135 -9.97 0.85 -9.33
CA ASN A 135 -9.45 2.19 -9.58
C ASN A 135 -8.87 2.31 -11.00
N THR A 136 -9.72 2.72 -11.94
CA THR A 136 -9.39 2.97 -13.35
C THR A 136 -9.32 4.46 -13.67
N ILE A 137 -9.64 5.31 -12.70
CA ILE A 137 -9.77 6.74 -12.90
C ILE A 137 -8.41 7.41 -12.70
N ASP A 138 -7.78 7.75 -13.82
CA ASP A 138 -6.73 8.78 -13.92
C ASP A 138 -7.36 10.14 -13.58
N HIS A 139 -7.76 10.33 -12.32
CA HIS A 139 -7.64 11.66 -11.74
C HIS A 139 -6.16 11.75 -11.40
N ASP A 140 -5.42 12.23 -12.39
CA ASP A 140 -3.99 12.37 -12.37
C ASP A 140 -3.60 13.15 -11.12
N ALA A 141 -2.79 12.48 -10.31
CA ALA A 141 -2.01 13.12 -9.31
C ALA A 141 -0.77 13.59 -10.07
N ASP A 142 -0.89 14.75 -10.75
CA ASP A 142 0.17 15.45 -11.49
C ASP A 142 1.39 15.83 -10.62
N TRP A 143 1.53 15.27 -9.42
CA TRP A 143 2.54 15.67 -8.43
C TRP A 143 3.74 14.71 -8.35
N MET A 144 3.71 13.59 -9.08
CA MET A 144 4.79 12.60 -9.09
C MET A 144 5.68 12.61 -10.35
N ASP A 145 5.38 13.45 -11.34
CA ASP A 145 6.28 13.68 -12.49
C ASP A 145 7.44 14.62 -12.10
#